data_AF-A0A8V5HH25-F1
#
_entry.id   AF-A0A8V5HH25-F1
#
_cell.length_a   1.000
_cell.length_b   1.000
_cell.length_c   1.000
_cell.angle_alpha   90.00
_cell.angle_beta   90.00
_cell.angle_gamma   90.00
#
_symmetry.space_group_name_H-M   'P 1'
#
loop_
_entity.id
_entity.type
_entity.pdbx_description
1 polymer ?
#
loop_
_entity_poly.entity_id
_entity_poly.type
_entity_poly.pdbx_seq_one_letter_code
_entity_poly.pdbx_strand_id
1 'polypeptide(L)'
;MAESGASSEGSDEERFPALSSLLQPSPSPPCDLGRRLSSCPAPEAGSAEEEVVVVSSGNEWTEEPNVLVLLRLEEFLSMAHNYKQALVDLQLSRQVQVSFFESWEELGEYATMFTKSVAEAPFKREQENTGFSFYLEKAWCGGVKVDRSGKGLLEVWKRQLQQFNRVSLEMAEAIVSAYPSPQLLNQAYIRCSSEQERENMLANIPVRRGDGVTATCRRIGPELSRRVYLQMTSHDPDLYLDVSG
;
A
#
# COMPACT_ATOMS: atom_id res chain seq x y z
N MET A 1 13.31 -23.98 -67.57
CA MET A 1 14.62 -23.77 -66.93
C MET A 1 14.36 -23.01 -65.65
N ALA A 2 14.76 -23.60 -64.53
CA ALA A 2 14.54 -23.08 -63.20
C ALA A 2 15.59 -22.02 -62.86
N GLU A 3 15.19 -20.92 -62.25
CA GLU A 3 16.10 -20.09 -61.46
C GLU A 3 15.50 -19.91 -60.07
N SER A 4 16.24 -20.43 -59.10
CA SER A 4 15.98 -20.39 -57.67
C SER A 4 16.45 -19.04 -57.12
N GLY A 5 15.53 -18.24 -56.57
CA GLY A 5 15.86 -17.11 -55.71
C GLY A 5 15.92 -17.57 -54.26
N ALA A 6 17.13 -17.59 -53.68
CA ALA A 6 17.35 -17.90 -52.27
C ALA A 6 16.89 -16.72 -51.39
N SER A 7 15.95 -16.98 -50.49
CA SER A 7 15.59 -16.07 -49.41
C SER A 7 16.70 -16.08 -48.36
N SER A 8 17.34 -14.93 -48.15
CA SER A 8 18.31 -14.69 -47.09
C SER A 8 17.56 -14.33 -45.81
N GLU A 9 17.43 -15.28 -44.89
CA GLU A 9 17.00 -15.01 -43.51
C GLU A 9 18.17 -14.35 -42.75
N GLY A 10 18.06 -13.04 -42.51
CA GLY A 10 18.93 -12.32 -41.59
C GLY A 10 18.34 -12.40 -40.19
N SER A 11 18.94 -13.21 -39.33
CA SER A 11 18.69 -13.23 -37.89
C SER A 11 19.54 -12.16 -37.22
N ASP A 12 18.93 -10.99 -36.98
CA ASP A 12 19.48 -9.97 -36.08
C ASP A 12 19.35 -10.48 -34.63
N GLU A 13 20.39 -11.15 -34.13
CA GLU A 13 20.56 -11.39 -32.69
C GLU A 13 20.91 -10.04 -32.03
N GLU A 14 19.87 -9.34 -31.55
CA GLU A 14 20.03 -8.26 -30.59
C GLU A 14 20.61 -8.83 -29.28
N ARG A 15 21.92 -8.62 -29.13
CA ARG A 15 22.70 -9.03 -27.97
C ARG A 15 22.34 -8.17 -26.76
N PHE A 16 21.35 -8.59 -25.99
CA PHE A 16 21.09 -8.01 -24.67
C PHE A 16 22.34 -8.09 -23.77
N PRO A 17 22.69 -7.03 -23.03
CA PRO A 17 23.81 -7.08 -22.10
C PRO A 17 23.52 -8.11 -21.00
N ALA A 18 24.48 -8.98 -20.73
CA ALA A 18 24.38 -9.98 -19.66
C ALA A 18 24.16 -9.31 -18.30
N LEU A 19 23.26 -9.88 -17.49
CA LEU A 19 22.88 -9.44 -16.14
C LEU A 19 24.06 -9.25 -15.17
N SER A 20 25.24 -9.78 -15.50
CA SER A 20 26.49 -9.55 -14.78
C SER A 20 26.95 -8.09 -14.77
N SER A 21 26.48 -7.28 -15.74
CA SER A 21 26.93 -5.89 -15.91
C SER A 21 26.21 -4.90 -14.99
N LEU A 22 25.08 -5.28 -14.40
CA LEU A 22 24.29 -4.45 -13.47
C LEU A 22 24.68 -4.61 -12.00
N LEU A 23 25.62 -5.52 -11.71
CA LEU A 23 26.04 -5.87 -10.35
C LEU A 23 27.44 -5.34 -9.99
N GLN A 24 28.06 -4.50 -10.81
CA GLN A 24 29.36 -3.95 -10.46
C GLN A 24 29.23 -2.78 -9.46
N PRO A 25 29.86 -2.84 -8.27
CA PRO A 25 29.87 -1.74 -7.33
C PRO A 25 30.71 -0.58 -7.89
N SER A 26 30.21 0.65 -7.76
CA SER A 26 30.98 1.86 -8.06
C SER A 26 32.10 2.08 -7.02
N PRO A 27 33.25 2.65 -7.41
CA PRO A 27 34.37 2.87 -6.49
C PRO A 27 34.07 4.07 -5.57
N SER A 28 34.06 3.83 -4.26
CA SER A 28 34.00 4.88 -3.23
C SER A 28 35.41 5.37 -2.85
N PRO A 29 35.55 6.64 -2.38
CA PRO A 29 36.84 7.22 -2.04
C PRO A 29 37.38 6.71 -0.68
N PRO A 30 38.70 6.83 -0.41
CA PRO A 30 39.32 6.17 0.73
C PRO A 30 39.05 6.93 2.03
N CYS A 31 38.50 6.22 3.02
CA CYS A 31 38.43 6.68 4.40
C CYS A 31 39.58 6.04 5.20
N ASP A 32 40.66 6.80 5.37
CA ASP A 32 41.66 6.59 6.41
C ASP A 32 41.01 6.78 7.78
N LEU A 33 41.15 5.80 8.68
CA LEU A 33 41.19 6.01 10.14
C LEU A 33 41.74 4.73 10.80
N GLY A 34 43.06 4.68 10.95
CA GLY A 34 43.70 3.73 11.83
C GLY A 34 43.44 4.05 13.30
N ARG A 35 43.14 3.02 14.11
CA ARG A 35 43.53 3.00 15.54
C ARG A 35 43.49 1.59 16.13
N ARG A 36 44.71 1.09 16.34
CA ARG A 36 45.22 0.19 17.40
C ARG A 36 44.29 -0.88 17.99
N LEU A 37 44.63 -2.12 17.65
CA LEU A 37 44.35 -3.34 18.41
C LEU A 37 44.83 -3.22 19.86
N SER A 38 43.94 -3.50 20.82
CA SER A 38 44.28 -3.86 22.20
C SER A 38 43.84 -5.29 22.47
N SER A 39 44.82 -6.13 22.75
CA SER A 39 44.72 -7.56 23.08
C SER A 39 44.05 -7.83 24.43
N CYS A 40 43.22 -8.87 24.51
CA CYS A 40 42.86 -9.59 25.74
C CYS A 40 42.75 -11.12 25.46
N PRO A 41 42.92 -11.97 26.48
CA PRO A 41 43.66 -13.23 26.39
C PRO A 41 42.80 -14.48 26.14
N ALA A 42 43.47 -15.57 25.76
CA ALA A 42 42.89 -16.90 25.55
C ALA A 42 42.43 -17.56 26.88
N PRO A 43 41.35 -18.37 26.88
CA PRO A 43 40.95 -19.11 28.06
C PRO A 43 41.69 -20.45 28.16
N GLU A 44 42.08 -20.80 29.39
CA GLU A 44 42.70 -22.07 29.76
C GLU A 44 41.72 -23.24 29.74
N ALA A 45 42.29 -24.42 29.49
CA ALA A 45 41.63 -25.71 29.43
C ALA A 45 41.12 -26.15 30.81
N GLY A 46 39.84 -26.54 30.87
CA GLY A 46 39.25 -27.28 31.98
C GLY A 46 38.42 -28.43 31.41
N SER A 47 38.90 -29.65 31.63
CA SER A 47 38.19 -30.90 31.30
C SER A 47 36.87 -31.00 32.06
N ALA A 48 35.79 -31.27 31.33
CA ALA A 48 34.67 -32.03 31.86
C ALA A 48 34.21 -32.97 30.75
N GLU A 49 34.35 -34.26 31.05
CA GLU A 49 33.98 -35.37 30.19
C GLU A 49 32.46 -35.36 29.97
N GLU A 50 32.02 -35.33 28.72
CA GLU A 50 30.63 -35.61 28.38
C GLU A 50 30.60 -36.85 27.48
N GLU A 51 29.97 -37.88 28.03
CA GLU A 51 29.87 -39.23 27.50
C GLU A 51 28.99 -39.26 26.25
N VAL A 52 29.61 -39.40 25.08
CA VAL A 52 28.90 -39.65 23.82
C VAL A 52 28.48 -41.12 23.77
N VAL A 53 27.23 -41.41 24.13
CA VAL A 53 26.62 -42.72 23.89
C VAL A 53 26.06 -42.76 22.48
N VAL A 54 26.81 -43.39 21.55
CA VAL A 54 26.31 -43.78 20.23
C VAL A 54 25.81 -45.22 20.30
N VAL A 55 24.49 -45.42 20.21
CA VAL A 55 23.90 -46.72 19.89
C VAL A 55 23.21 -46.59 18.55
N SER A 56 23.64 -47.36 17.55
CA SER A 56 22.93 -47.48 16.28
C SER A 56 22.90 -48.93 15.85
N SER A 57 21.73 -49.56 15.96
CA SER A 57 21.35 -50.73 15.16
C SER A 57 20.47 -50.20 14.04
N GLY A 58 20.88 -50.46 12.81
CA GLY A 58 20.32 -49.82 11.62
C GLY A 58 18.96 -50.35 11.18
N ASN A 59 18.23 -49.45 10.52
CA ASN A 59 17.46 -49.68 9.29
C ASN A 59 16.78 -48.37 8.83
N GLU A 60 17.34 -47.78 7.78
CA GLU A 60 16.61 -47.37 6.56
C GLU A 60 15.23 -46.74 6.74
N TRP A 61 15.19 -45.41 6.98
CA TRP A 61 14.44 -44.35 6.30
C TRP A 61 15.07 -43.02 6.76
N THR A 62 15.59 -42.17 5.87
CA THR A 62 16.21 -40.89 6.27
C THR A 62 15.15 -39.84 6.58
N GLU A 63 14.53 -39.94 7.75
CA GLU A 63 13.99 -38.79 8.46
C GLU A 63 15.19 -38.02 9.01
N GLU A 64 15.36 -36.76 8.61
CA GLU A 64 16.45 -35.91 9.12
C GLU A 64 16.39 -35.90 10.66
N PRO A 65 17.50 -36.12 11.38
CA PRO A 65 17.46 -36.07 12.83
C PRO A 65 17.19 -34.63 13.24
N ASN A 66 15.98 -34.35 13.71
CA ASN A 66 15.67 -33.11 14.41
C ASN A 66 16.53 -33.05 15.68
N VAL A 67 17.68 -32.38 15.59
CA VAL A 67 18.60 -32.19 16.72
C VAL A 67 17.94 -31.19 17.68
N LEU A 68 17.41 -31.71 18.79
CA LEU A 68 16.88 -30.89 19.89
C LEU A 68 18.05 -30.42 20.76
N VAL A 69 18.46 -29.17 20.60
CA VAL A 69 19.44 -28.51 21.47
C VAL A 69 18.70 -27.75 22.56
N LEU A 70 18.89 -28.15 23.82
CA LEU A 70 18.35 -27.44 24.99
C LEU A 70 19.21 -26.23 25.31
N LEU A 71 18.75 -25.04 24.92
CA LEU A 71 19.36 -23.76 25.29
C LEU A 71 18.73 -23.21 26.57
N ARG A 72 19.53 -22.50 27.38
CA ARG A 72 18.98 -21.75 28.51
C ARG A 72 18.07 -20.65 27.99
N LEU A 73 16.96 -20.39 28.67
CA LEU A 73 15.96 -19.39 28.25
C LEU A 73 16.59 -18.01 28.01
N GLU A 74 17.58 -17.62 28.82
CA GLU A 74 18.33 -16.37 28.68
C GLU A 74 19.17 -16.30 27.40
N GLU A 75 19.77 -17.42 26.99
CA GLU A 75 20.56 -17.53 25.75
C GLU A 75 19.66 -17.53 24.51
N PHE A 76 18.53 -18.25 24.57
CA PHE A 76 17.53 -18.23 23.51
C PHE A 76 16.91 -16.84 23.35
N LEU A 77 16.53 -16.17 24.45
CA LEU A 77 16.00 -14.82 24.43
C LEU A 77 17.05 -13.80 23.98
N SER A 78 18.33 -13.96 24.37
CA SER A 78 19.43 -13.12 23.91
C SER A 78 19.67 -13.29 22.41
N MET A 79 19.68 -14.51 21.90
CA MET A 79 19.78 -14.80 20.46
C MET A 79 18.61 -14.20 19.69
N ALA A 80 17.39 -14.36 20.21
CA ALA A 80 16.16 -13.79 19.66
C ALA A 80 16.15 -12.25 19.72
N HIS A 81 16.74 -11.65 20.75
CA HIS A 81 16.88 -10.20 20.88
C HIS A 81 17.96 -9.65 19.95
N ASN A 82 19.07 -10.38 19.80
CA ASN A 82 20.22 -9.96 19.01
C ASN A 82 19.89 -9.88 17.52
N TYR A 83 19.11 -10.82 16.96
CA TYR A 83 18.74 -10.72 15.54
C TYR A 83 17.79 -9.55 15.26
N LYS A 84 16.78 -9.30 16.12
CA LYS A 84 15.87 -8.15 15.95
C LYS A 84 16.61 -6.83 16.06
N GLN A 85 17.51 -6.71 17.03
CA GLN A 85 18.33 -5.53 17.22
C GLN A 85 19.27 -5.31 16.02
N ALA A 86 19.90 -6.37 15.51
CA ALA A 86 20.73 -6.31 14.31
C ALA A 86 19.95 -5.89 13.05
N LEU A 87 18.69 -6.33 12.90
CA LEU A 87 17.83 -5.92 11.78
C LEU A 87 17.47 -4.43 11.85
N VAL A 88 17.13 -3.93 13.04
CA VAL A 88 16.85 -2.51 13.25
C VAL A 88 18.11 -1.68 12.98
N ASP A 89 19.26 -2.11 13.50
CA ASP A 89 20.53 -1.44 13.25
C ASP A 89 20.89 -1.43 11.77
N LEU A 90 20.66 -2.52 11.03
CA LEU A 90 20.88 -2.60 9.59
C LEU A 90 19.95 -1.67 8.81
N GLN A 91 18.67 -1.62 9.17
CA GLN A 91 17.70 -0.73 8.53
C GLN A 91 18.04 0.74 8.77
N LEU A 92 18.42 1.12 9.99
CA LEU A 92 18.77 2.50 10.35
C LEU A 92 20.11 2.94 9.76
N SER A 93 21.13 2.07 9.79
CA SER A 93 22.49 2.42 9.36
C SER A 93 22.73 2.29 7.86
N ARG A 94 22.03 1.37 7.18
CA ARG A 94 22.26 1.04 5.76
C ARG A 94 21.03 1.18 4.86
N GLN A 95 19.85 1.46 5.42
CA GLN A 95 18.59 1.57 4.66
C GLN A 95 18.29 0.32 3.82
N VAL A 96 18.71 -0.85 4.30
CA VAL A 96 18.45 -2.14 3.67
C VAL A 96 17.14 -2.69 4.22
N GLN A 97 16.25 -3.13 3.32
CA GLN A 97 15.05 -3.88 3.67
C GLN A 97 15.39 -5.37 3.76
N VAL A 98 15.01 -6.01 4.87
CA VAL A 98 15.15 -7.45 5.07
C VAL A 98 13.76 -8.05 5.25
N SER A 99 13.45 -9.08 4.46
CA SER A 99 12.19 -9.82 4.53
C SER A 99 12.49 -11.29 4.78
N PHE A 100 11.67 -11.94 5.60
CA PHE A 100 11.75 -13.38 5.88
C PHE A 100 10.53 -14.06 5.27
N PHE A 101 10.72 -15.27 4.74
CA PHE A 101 9.67 -16.07 4.11
C PHE A 101 9.69 -17.46 4.75
N GLU A 102 8.50 -17.99 5.03
CA GLU A 102 8.35 -19.30 5.68
C GLU A 102 8.41 -20.45 4.67
N SER A 103 8.21 -20.14 3.37
CA SER A 103 8.27 -21.13 2.29
C SER A 103 8.83 -20.56 0.98
N TRP A 104 9.21 -21.45 0.06
CA TRP A 104 9.68 -21.07 -1.27
C TRP A 104 8.57 -20.47 -2.14
N GLU A 105 7.33 -20.87 -1.92
CA GLU A 105 6.15 -20.32 -2.59
C GLU A 105 5.97 -18.85 -2.22
N GLU A 106 6.05 -18.50 -0.93
CA GLU A 106 5.93 -17.11 -0.45
C GLU A 106 7.04 -16.22 -1.02
N LEU A 107 8.27 -16.74 -1.09
CA LEU A 107 9.39 -16.06 -1.75
C LEU A 107 9.11 -15.84 -3.25
N GLY A 108 8.54 -16.83 -3.95
CA GLY A 108 8.20 -16.73 -5.37
C GLY A 108 7.10 -15.69 -5.64
N GLU A 109 6.08 -15.64 -4.80
CA GLU A 109 5.03 -14.61 -4.85
C GLU A 109 5.62 -13.22 -4.59
N TYR A 110 6.48 -13.09 -3.59
CA TYR A 110 7.16 -11.84 -3.30
C TYR A 110 8.05 -11.40 -4.45
N ALA A 111 8.86 -12.28 -5.03
CA ALA A 111 9.70 -11.97 -6.18
C ALA A 111 8.87 -11.50 -7.39
N THR A 112 7.71 -12.12 -7.63
CA THR A 112 6.78 -11.72 -8.69
C THR A 112 6.22 -10.32 -8.44
N MET A 113 5.72 -10.07 -7.23
CA MET A 113 5.18 -8.76 -6.81
C MET A 113 6.25 -7.67 -6.82
N PHE A 114 7.46 -7.98 -6.36
CA PHE A 114 8.61 -7.07 -6.36
C PHE A 114 9.02 -6.72 -7.79
N THR A 115 9.17 -7.70 -8.66
CA THR A 115 9.53 -7.49 -10.07
C THR A 115 8.49 -6.62 -10.78
N LYS A 116 7.20 -6.90 -10.56
CA LYS A 116 6.11 -6.05 -11.07
C LYS A 116 6.21 -4.62 -10.54
N SER A 117 6.45 -4.45 -9.24
CA SER A 117 6.57 -3.14 -8.61
C SER A 117 7.76 -2.35 -9.16
N VAL A 118 8.89 -3.02 -9.42
CA VAL A 118 10.07 -2.41 -10.07
C VAL A 118 9.75 -2.00 -11.51
N ALA A 119 9.06 -2.85 -12.28
CA ALA A 119 8.65 -2.53 -13.65
C ALA A 119 7.66 -1.36 -13.73
N GLU A 120 6.73 -1.25 -12.77
CA GLU A 120 5.75 -0.16 -12.69
C GLU A 120 6.30 1.13 -12.04
N ALA A 121 7.40 1.06 -11.29
CA ALA A 121 7.97 2.20 -10.58
C ALA A 121 8.23 3.45 -11.44
N PRO A 122 8.85 3.38 -12.64
CA PRO A 122 9.07 4.58 -13.46
C PRO A 122 7.75 5.21 -13.91
N PHE A 123 6.78 4.39 -14.31
CA PHE A 123 5.47 4.84 -14.75
C PHE A 123 4.67 5.49 -13.62
N LYS A 124 4.71 4.94 -12.40
CA LYS A 124 4.05 5.52 -11.22
C LYS A 124 4.65 6.87 -10.83
N ARG A 125 5.99 7.01 -10.83
CA ARG A 125 6.66 8.29 -10.58
C ARG A 125 6.26 9.37 -11.58
N GLU A 126 6.10 9.00 -12.85
CA GLU A 126 5.66 9.96 -13.87
C GLU A 126 4.18 10.35 -13.68
N GLN A 127 3.31 9.42 -13.30
CA GLN A 127 1.92 9.73 -12.94
C GLN A 127 1.82 10.67 -11.74
N GLU A 128 2.64 10.49 -10.70
CA GLU A 128 2.65 11.36 -9.52
C GLU A 128 2.91 12.84 -9.88
N ASN A 129 3.67 13.11 -10.96
CA ASN A 129 3.96 14.45 -11.44
C ASN A 129 2.79 15.13 -12.18
N THR A 130 1.71 14.42 -12.49
CA THR A 130 0.58 14.95 -13.29
C THR A 130 -0.40 15.84 -12.51
N GLY A 131 -0.13 16.13 -11.23
CA GLY A 131 -0.86 17.11 -10.43
C GLY A 131 -2.21 16.65 -9.87
N PHE A 132 -2.73 15.50 -10.32
CA PHE A 132 -3.97 14.91 -9.81
C PHE A 132 -3.68 13.63 -9.01
N SER A 133 -3.13 13.77 -7.80
CA SER A 133 -2.81 12.64 -6.91
C SER A 133 -4.01 11.75 -6.57
N PHE A 134 -5.23 12.31 -6.63
CA PHE A 134 -6.46 11.59 -6.33
C PHE A 134 -6.99 10.73 -7.48
N TYR A 135 -6.79 11.15 -8.74
CA TYR A 135 -7.52 10.57 -9.88
C TYR A 135 -6.89 9.32 -10.47
N LEU A 136 -5.58 9.12 -10.31
CA LEU A 136 -4.89 8.03 -11.00
C LEU A 136 -4.66 6.77 -10.15
N GLU A 137 -4.62 6.88 -8.82
CA GLU A 137 -3.90 5.86 -8.05
C GLU A 137 -4.75 4.73 -7.44
N LYS A 138 -6.09 4.74 -7.51
CA LYS A 138 -6.88 3.76 -6.73
C LYS A 138 -7.92 2.98 -7.52
N ALA A 139 -7.70 1.67 -7.55
CA ALA A 139 -8.68 0.62 -7.83
C ALA A 139 -10.00 0.73 -7.02
N TRP A 140 -10.04 1.59 -5.99
CA TRP A 140 -11.17 1.80 -5.10
C TRP A 140 -12.27 2.73 -5.66
N CYS A 141 -12.06 3.37 -6.80
CA CYS A 141 -13.04 4.32 -7.38
C CYS A 141 -13.21 4.13 -8.89
N GLY A 142 -13.40 2.90 -9.34
CA GLY A 142 -13.88 2.66 -10.70
C GLY A 142 -15.18 3.45 -10.98
N GLY A 143 -15.26 4.09 -12.14
CA GLY A 143 -16.45 4.83 -12.55
C GLY A 143 -17.72 3.97 -12.53
N VAL A 144 -18.89 4.61 -12.40
CA VAL A 144 -20.18 3.91 -12.57
C VAL A 144 -20.44 3.76 -14.06
N LYS A 145 -20.76 2.54 -14.51
CA LYS A 145 -21.23 2.33 -15.87
C LYS A 145 -22.61 2.95 -16.03
N VAL A 146 -22.73 3.91 -16.95
CA VAL A 146 -23.99 4.58 -17.28
C VAL A 146 -24.41 4.18 -18.68
N ASP A 147 -25.68 3.81 -18.87
CA ASP A 147 -26.22 3.50 -20.19
C ASP A 147 -26.75 4.75 -20.92
N ARG A 148 -27.12 4.60 -22.20
CA ARG A 148 -27.68 5.71 -23.01
C ARG A 148 -29.03 6.21 -22.49
N SER A 149 -29.72 5.44 -21.64
CA SER A 149 -30.98 5.85 -21.03
C SER A 149 -30.79 6.68 -19.76
N GLY A 150 -29.54 6.82 -19.28
CA GLY A 150 -29.21 7.50 -18.04
C GLY A 150 -29.28 6.60 -16.79
N LYS A 151 -29.54 5.30 -16.94
CA LYS A 151 -29.48 4.34 -15.83
C LYS A 151 -28.05 4.30 -15.31
N GLY A 152 -27.90 4.56 -14.01
CA GLY A 152 -26.61 4.70 -13.34
C GLY A 152 -26.27 6.13 -12.94
N LEU A 153 -26.93 7.17 -13.49
CA LEU A 153 -26.65 8.57 -13.12
C LEU A 153 -26.98 8.88 -11.65
N LEU A 154 -28.02 8.26 -11.09
CA LEU A 154 -28.33 8.40 -9.67
C LEU A 154 -27.22 7.84 -8.79
N GLU A 155 -26.62 6.72 -9.20
CA GLU A 155 -25.50 6.11 -8.50
C GLU A 155 -24.22 6.95 -8.66
N VAL A 156 -24.01 7.55 -9.85
CA VAL A 156 -22.93 8.55 -10.05
C VAL A 156 -23.11 9.70 -9.07
N TRP A 157 -24.32 10.27 -8.97
CA TRP A 157 -24.59 11.39 -8.08
C TRP A 157 -24.34 11.03 -6.62
N LYS A 158 -24.78 9.84 -6.19
CA LYS A 158 -24.46 9.31 -4.86
C LYS A 158 -22.96 9.19 -4.63
N ARG A 159 -22.22 8.61 -5.57
CA ARG A 159 -20.75 8.46 -5.45
C ARG A 159 -20.02 9.79 -5.45
N GLN A 160 -20.50 10.79 -6.19
CA GLN A 160 -19.97 12.15 -6.16
C GLN A 160 -20.10 12.77 -4.77
N LEU A 161 -21.25 12.60 -4.11
CA LEU A 161 -21.44 13.04 -2.73
C LEU A 161 -20.54 12.28 -1.73
N GLN A 162 -20.20 11.02 -2.00
CA GLN A 162 -19.26 10.24 -1.18
C GLN A 162 -17.79 10.70 -1.33
N GLN A 163 -17.45 11.49 -2.35
CA GLN A 163 -16.09 12.00 -2.52
C GLN A 163 -15.75 13.10 -1.49
N PHE A 164 -16.76 13.70 -0.86
CA PHE A 164 -16.54 14.67 0.20
C PHE A 164 -15.93 13.98 1.43
N ASN A 165 -14.93 14.62 2.04
CA ASN A 165 -14.31 14.12 3.26
C ASN A 165 -15.38 13.87 4.34
N ARG A 166 -15.27 12.73 5.04
CA ARG A 166 -16.16 12.36 6.16
C ARG A 166 -17.64 12.13 5.78
N VAL A 167 -17.92 11.81 4.51
CA VAL A 167 -19.26 11.42 4.06
C VAL A 167 -19.36 9.90 3.97
N SER A 168 -20.29 9.31 4.72
CA SER A 168 -20.59 7.88 4.61
C SER A 168 -21.63 7.60 3.52
N LEU A 169 -21.77 6.33 3.12
CA LEU A 169 -22.79 5.91 2.16
C LEU A 169 -24.19 6.36 2.58
N GLU A 170 -24.56 6.15 3.85
CA GLU A 170 -25.89 6.49 4.36
C GLU A 170 -26.14 8.00 4.37
N MET A 171 -25.09 8.82 4.57
CA MET A 171 -25.19 10.27 4.47
C MET A 171 -25.45 10.72 3.03
N ALA A 172 -24.70 10.15 2.08
CA ALA A 172 -24.91 10.42 0.66
C ALA A 172 -26.31 9.97 0.21
N GLU A 173 -26.77 8.79 0.64
CA GLU A 173 -28.12 8.29 0.35
C GLU A 173 -29.21 9.21 0.90
N ALA A 174 -29.04 9.75 2.12
CA ALA A 174 -29.98 10.68 2.69
C ALA A 174 -30.09 11.99 1.87
N ILE A 175 -28.96 12.52 1.39
CA ILE A 175 -28.93 13.71 0.52
C ILE A 175 -29.56 13.41 -0.84
N VAL A 176 -29.19 12.29 -1.48
CA VAL A 176 -29.75 11.87 -2.78
C VAL A 176 -31.26 11.62 -2.68
N SER A 177 -31.74 11.10 -1.56
CA SER A 177 -33.18 10.89 -1.32
C SER A 177 -33.95 12.21 -1.25
N ALA A 178 -33.35 13.27 -0.69
CA ALA A 178 -33.93 14.60 -0.66
C ALA A 178 -33.77 15.35 -1.99
N TYR A 179 -32.63 15.17 -2.68
CA TYR A 179 -32.27 15.83 -3.92
C TYR A 179 -31.70 14.81 -4.93
N PRO A 180 -32.57 14.15 -5.72
CA PRO A 180 -32.17 13.04 -6.60
C PRO A 180 -31.40 13.49 -7.85
N SER A 181 -31.09 14.78 -7.98
CA SER A 181 -30.19 15.28 -9.02
C SER A 181 -29.44 16.53 -8.56
N PRO A 182 -28.24 16.80 -9.12
CA PRO A 182 -27.50 18.04 -8.85
C PRO A 182 -28.31 19.30 -9.19
N GLN A 183 -29.14 19.23 -10.24
CA GLN A 183 -29.98 20.35 -10.67
C GLN A 183 -31.05 20.69 -9.64
N LEU A 184 -31.69 19.69 -9.03
CA LEU A 184 -32.66 19.92 -7.96
C LEU A 184 -32.02 20.52 -6.71
N LEU A 185 -30.79 20.08 -6.38
CA LEU A 185 -30.02 20.66 -5.29
C LEU A 185 -29.69 22.14 -5.56
N ASN A 186 -29.21 22.45 -6.77
CA ASN A 186 -28.87 23.83 -7.15
C ASN A 186 -30.10 24.74 -7.18
N GLN A 187 -31.23 24.26 -7.70
CA GLN A 187 -32.49 25.01 -7.67
C GLN A 187 -32.96 25.31 -6.25
N ALA A 188 -32.75 24.39 -5.31
CA ALA A 188 -33.07 24.63 -3.91
C ALA A 188 -32.20 25.75 -3.32
N TYR A 189 -30.89 25.76 -3.60
CA TYR A 189 -30.00 26.86 -3.17
C TYR A 189 -30.41 28.22 -3.75
N ILE A 190 -30.80 28.26 -5.03
CA ILE A 190 -31.27 29.50 -5.69
C ILE A 190 -32.53 30.06 -5.01
N ARG A 191 -33.42 29.18 -4.53
CA ARG A 191 -34.66 29.58 -3.85
C ARG A 191 -34.45 30.05 -2.42
N CYS A 192 -33.33 29.74 -1.79
CA CYS A 192 -32.99 30.22 -0.46
C CYS A 192 -32.78 31.74 -0.45
N SER A 193 -33.26 32.37 0.62
CA SER A 193 -33.31 33.81 0.81
C SER A 193 -32.02 34.41 1.37
N SER A 194 -31.22 33.60 2.08
CA SER A 194 -29.96 34.03 2.71
C SER A 194 -28.84 33.01 2.50
N GLU A 195 -27.60 33.47 2.62
CA GLU A 195 -26.42 32.61 2.55
C GLU A 195 -26.40 31.59 3.70
N GLN A 196 -26.74 32.02 4.92
CA GLN A 196 -26.86 31.13 6.09
C GLN A 196 -27.87 30.00 5.86
N GLU A 197 -28.99 30.29 5.21
CA GLU A 197 -30.00 29.29 4.86
C GLU A 197 -29.45 28.28 3.85
N ARG A 198 -28.70 28.74 2.84
CA ARG A 198 -28.04 27.87 1.86
C ARG A 198 -27.02 26.97 2.54
N GLU A 199 -26.15 27.53 3.38
CA GLU A 199 -25.14 26.76 4.10
C GLU A 199 -25.74 25.67 5.00
N ASN A 200 -26.93 25.90 5.58
CA ASN A 200 -27.58 24.96 6.49
C ASN A 200 -28.71 24.13 5.88
N MET A 201 -28.96 24.26 4.58
CA MET A 201 -30.09 23.62 3.88
C MET A 201 -30.11 22.10 4.06
N LEU A 202 -28.95 21.45 4.08
CA LEU A 202 -28.82 20.00 4.22
C LEU A 202 -28.62 19.56 5.69
N ALA A 203 -28.34 20.49 6.60
CA ALA A 203 -27.85 20.20 7.94
C ALA A 203 -28.82 19.34 8.77
N ASN A 204 -30.13 19.53 8.56
CA ASN A 204 -31.19 18.85 9.31
C ASN A 204 -31.70 17.56 8.66
N ILE A 205 -31.14 17.15 7.53
CA ILE A 205 -31.54 15.89 6.87
C ILE A 205 -31.22 14.71 7.81
N PRO A 206 -32.21 13.86 8.13
CA PRO A 206 -32.00 12.70 8.98
C PRO A 206 -31.27 11.59 8.22
N VAL A 207 -30.25 11.04 8.85
CA VAL A 207 -29.48 9.89 8.40
C VAL A 207 -29.81 8.73 9.34
N ARG A 208 -30.52 7.74 8.82
CA ARG A 208 -30.84 6.52 9.56
C ARG A 208 -29.71 5.52 9.39
N ARG A 209 -29.25 4.95 10.51
CA ARG A 209 -28.23 3.89 10.52
C ARG A 209 -28.75 2.69 11.28
N GLY A 210 -28.82 1.55 10.60
CA GLY A 210 -29.42 0.31 11.11
C GLY A 210 -30.92 0.18 10.81
N ASP A 211 -31.47 -1.01 11.05
CA ASP A 211 -32.88 -1.35 10.86
C ASP A 211 -33.51 -1.82 12.19
N GLY A 212 -34.78 -1.49 12.42
CA GLY A 212 -35.51 -1.86 13.64
C GLY A 212 -35.17 -1.06 14.92
N VAL A 213 -35.30 -1.70 16.08
CA VAL A 213 -35.24 -1.07 17.42
C VAL A 213 -33.87 -0.49 17.77
N THR A 214 -32.81 -0.90 17.07
CA THR A 214 -31.43 -0.39 17.22
C THR A 214 -31.10 0.74 16.23
N ALA A 215 -32.06 1.20 15.43
CA ALA A 215 -31.84 2.28 14.48
C ALA A 215 -31.44 3.57 15.20
N THR A 216 -30.24 4.07 14.86
CA THR A 216 -29.79 5.38 15.33
C THR A 216 -30.09 6.43 14.26
N CYS A 217 -30.64 7.57 14.67
CA CYS A 217 -30.90 8.70 13.79
C CYS A 217 -29.91 9.80 14.12
N ARG A 218 -29.00 10.09 13.19
CA ARG A 218 -28.12 11.26 13.23
C ARG A 218 -28.55 12.26 12.16
N ARG A 219 -28.09 13.50 12.25
CA ARG A 219 -28.28 14.49 11.18
C ARG A 219 -26.99 14.62 10.37
N ILE A 220 -27.11 15.13 9.15
CA ILE A 220 -25.96 15.48 8.29
C ILE A 220 -25.03 16.47 9.00
N GLY A 221 -25.60 17.50 9.65
CA GLY A 221 -24.87 18.52 10.38
C GLY A 221 -24.47 19.73 9.50
N PRO A 222 -24.22 20.89 10.13
CA PRO A 222 -23.97 22.15 9.43
C PRO A 222 -22.68 22.12 8.62
N GLU A 223 -21.64 21.45 9.11
CA GLU A 223 -20.33 21.41 8.45
C GLU A 223 -20.40 20.72 7.08
N LEU A 224 -21.04 19.54 6.99
CA LEU A 224 -21.19 18.88 5.70
C LEU A 224 -22.12 19.66 4.77
N SER A 225 -23.20 20.24 5.31
CA SER A 225 -24.13 21.06 4.52
C SER A 225 -23.41 22.24 3.85
N ARG A 226 -22.56 22.95 4.60
CA ARG A 226 -21.76 24.07 4.11
C ARG A 226 -20.79 23.64 3.02
N ARG A 227 -20.05 22.54 3.23
CA ARG A 227 -19.08 22.03 2.24
C ARG A 227 -19.74 21.66 0.91
N VAL A 228 -20.89 20.99 0.97
CA VAL A 228 -21.66 20.66 -0.24
C VAL A 228 -22.13 21.94 -0.93
N TYR A 229 -22.64 22.92 -0.19
CA TYR A 229 -23.05 24.21 -0.78
C TYR A 229 -21.88 24.91 -1.49
N LEU A 230 -20.75 25.06 -0.80
CA LEU A 230 -19.56 25.72 -1.35
C LEU A 230 -19.05 25.00 -2.61
N GLN A 231 -18.92 23.66 -2.58
CA GLN A 231 -18.48 22.90 -3.75
C GLN A 231 -19.43 22.99 -4.94
N MET A 232 -20.73 23.13 -4.70
CA MET A 232 -21.74 23.17 -5.77
C MET A 232 -21.95 24.57 -6.36
N THR A 233 -21.51 25.63 -5.68
CA THR A 233 -21.82 27.02 -6.06
C THR A 233 -20.61 27.94 -6.19
N SER A 234 -19.46 27.59 -5.61
CA SER A 234 -18.23 28.35 -5.76
C SER A 234 -17.73 28.32 -7.21
N HIS A 235 -17.19 29.44 -7.67
CA HIS A 235 -16.45 29.55 -8.92
C HIS A 235 -14.93 29.47 -8.72
N ASP A 236 -14.47 29.48 -7.48
CA ASP A 236 -13.06 29.37 -7.10
C ASP A 236 -12.67 27.89 -6.98
N PRO A 237 -11.79 27.36 -7.87
CA PRO A 237 -11.34 25.97 -7.81
C PRO A 237 -10.38 25.71 -6.64
N ASP A 238 -9.75 26.74 -6.07
CA ASP A 238 -8.77 26.61 -4.99
C ASP A 238 -9.41 26.79 -3.60
N LEU A 239 -10.74 26.91 -3.54
CA LEU A 239 -11.49 27.08 -2.30
C LEU A 239 -11.37 25.84 -1.40
N TYR A 240 -10.81 26.04 -0.20
CA TYR A 240 -10.72 25.00 0.81
C TYR A 240 -12.07 24.78 1.50
N LEU A 241 -12.58 23.55 1.45
CA LEU A 241 -13.89 23.22 2.01
C LEU A 241 -13.85 22.95 3.52
N ASP A 242 -12.76 22.39 4.04
CA ASP A 242 -12.64 22.08 5.47
C ASP A 242 -12.10 23.30 6.22
N VAL A 243 -12.88 23.88 7.14
CA VAL A 243 -12.35 24.91 8.04
C VAL A 243 -11.38 24.22 9.00
N SER A 244 -10.11 24.63 8.99
CA SER A 244 -9.14 24.22 9.99
C SER A 244 -9.58 24.83 11.33
N GLY A 245 -10.31 24.04 12.13
CA GLY A 245 -10.63 24.34 13.53
C GLY A 245 -9.47 24.01 14.45
#